data_AF-A0A7Z8JXG6-F1
#
_entry.id   AF-A0A7Z8JXG6-F1
#
_cell.length_a   1.000
_cell.length_b   1.000
_cell.length_c   1.000
_cell.angle_alpha   90.00
_cell.angle_beta   90.00
_cell.angle_gamma   90.00
#
_symmetry.space_group_name_H-M   'P 1'
#
loop_
_entity.id
_entity.type
_entity.pdbx_description
1 polymer ?
#
loop_
_entity_poly.entity_id
_entity_poly.type
_entity_poly.pdbx_seq_one_letter_code
_entity_poly.pdbx_strand_id
1 'polypeptide(L)'
;MPHVADAPPATPRPEAARPEPPLRVLVGAVLRRHRERQGRTLRDVAEAARVSVPYLSEVERGRKEASSEVLGAVCRALGLRLVDLVGDAHAVLARAEGRVVVDLATAPVAGNAPRSPVTPLPTRPASRTALLLAA
;
A
#
# COMPACT_ATOMS: atom_id res chain seq x y z
N MET A 1 38.94 18.04 -40.14
CA MET A 1 37.60 17.67 -39.64
C MET A 1 37.74 17.39 -38.15
N PRO A 2 37.30 18.28 -37.24
CA PRO A 2 37.41 18.03 -35.80
C PRO A 2 36.44 16.91 -35.39
N HIS A 3 36.95 15.98 -34.59
CA HIS A 3 36.23 14.85 -34.01
C HIS A 3 35.20 15.40 -33.03
N VAL A 4 33.91 15.31 -33.37
CA VAL A 4 32.82 15.54 -32.42
C VAL A 4 32.95 14.46 -31.36
N ALA A 5 33.37 14.84 -30.16
CA ALA A 5 33.33 13.95 -29.02
C ALA A 5 31.85 13.75 -28.69
N ASP A 6 31.36 12.54 -28.91
CA ASP A 6 30.01 12.15 -28.51
C ASP A 6 29.94 12.28 -26.98
N ALA A 7 29.04 13.13 -26.49
CA ALA A 7 28.87 13.31 -25.07
C ALA A 7 28.50 11.94 -24.46
N PRO A 8 29.10 11.53 -23.32
CA PRO A 8 28.72 10.27 -22.69
C PRO A 8 27.20 10.29 -22.45
N PRO A 9 26.48 9.19 -22.72
CA PRO A 9 25.04 9.15 -22.48
C PRO A 9 24.81 9.54 -21.03
N ALA A 10 24.04 10.61 -20.83
CA ALA A 10 23.68 11.07 -19.50
C ALA A 10 23.10 9.86 -18.75
N THR A 11 23.80 9.41 -17.71
CA THR A 11 23.25 8.40 -16.80
C THR A 11 21.86 8.87 -16.41
N PRO A 12 20.80 8.06 -16.57
CA PRO A 12 19.46 8.48 -16.17
C PRO A 12 19.56 8.87 -14.70
N ARG A 13 19.47 10.17 -14.44
CA ARG A 13 19.40 10.71 -13.10
C ARG A 13 18.23 9.96 -12.46
N PRO A 14 18.42 9.26 -11.32
CA PRO A 14 17.32 8.51 -10.71
C PRO A 14 16.16 9.48 -10.61
N GLU A 15 15.12 9.21 -11.42
CA GLU A 15 13.93 10.02 -11.53
C GLU A 15 13.48 10.28 -10.11
N ALA A 16 13.64 11.51 -9.63
CA ALA A 16 13.62 11.83 -8.21
C ALA A 16 12.42 11.12 -7.57
N ALA A 17 12.70 10.10 -6.76
CA ALA A 17 11.72 9.14 -6.30
C ALA A 17 10.51 9.93 -5.81
N ARG A 18 9.36 9.80 -6.50
CA ARG A 18 8.16 10.53 -6.09
C ARG A 18 7.94 10.19 -4.63
N PRO A 19 7.77 11.20 -3.75
CA PRO A 19 7.67 10.95 -2.33
C PRO A 19 6.53 9.95 -2.08
N GLU A 20 6.81 8.94 -1.25
CA GLU A 20 5.86 7.88 -0.95
C GLU A 20 4.56 8.52 -0.42
N PRO A 21 3.38 8.16 -0.96
CA PRO A 21 2.14 8.78 -0.55
C PRO A 21 1.87 8.48 0.93
N PRO A 22 1.27 9.42 1.69
CA PRO A 22 0.87 9.15 3.06
C PRO A 22 -0.05 7.94 3.15
N LEU A 23 0.12 7.11 4.17
CA LEU A 23 -0.64 5.86 4.31
C LEU A 23 -2.16 6.08 4.26
N ARG A 24 -2.69 7.13 4.90
CA ARG A 24 -4.12 7.49 4.83
C ARG A 24 -4.65 7.69 3.41
N VAL A 25 -3.83 8.23 2.51
CA VAL A 25 -4.23 8.48 1.12
C VAL A 25 -4.34 7.15 0.38
N LEU A 26 -3.34 6.30 0.55
CA LEU A 26 -3.30 4.96 -0.03
C LEU A 26 -4.46 4.09 0.47
N VAL A 27 -4.63 4.00 1.78
CA VAL A 27 -5.70 3.24 2.44
C VAL A 27 -7.07 3.79 2.05
N GLY A 28 -7.26 5.12 2.09
CA GLY A 28 -8.50 5.76 1.70
C GLY A 28 -8.90 5.43 0.25
N ALA A 29 -7.96 5.47 -0.67
CA ALA A 29 -8.19 5.11 -2.07
C ALA A 29 -8.56 3.62 -2.26
N VAL A 30 -7.91 2.71 -1.51
CA VAL A 30 -8.25 1.27 -1.55
C VAL A 30 -9.66 1.03 -1.01
N LEU A 31 -10.02 1.63 0.12
CA LEU A 31 -11.38 1.51 0.70
C LEU A 31 -12.44 2.02 -0.28
N ARG A 32 -12.21 3.20 -0.87
CA ARG A 32 -13.08 3.79 -1.88
C ARG A 32 -13.28 2.84 -3.07
N ARG A 33 -12.19 2.27 -3.60
CA ARG A 33 -12.23 1.34 -4.73
C ARG A 33 -13.08 0.10 -4.41
N HIS A 34 -12.95 -0.47 -3.22
CA HIS A 34 -13.78 -1.61 -2.81
C HIS A 34 -15.25 -1.23 -2.70
N ARG A 35 -15.56 -0.07 -2.10
CA ARG A 35 -16.94 0.44 -2.02
C ARG A 35 -17.54 0.64 -3.41
N GLU A 36 -16.83 1.31 -4.31
CA GLU A 36 -17.29 1.60 -5.67
C GLU A 36 -17.47 0.32 -6.50
N ARG A 37 -16.56 -0.66 -6.36
CA ARG A 37 -16.71 -1.99 -6.99
C ARG A 37 -17.95 -2.75 -6.52
N GLN A 38 -18.38 -2.54 -5.27
CA GLN A 38 -19.61 -3.13 -4.73
C GLN A 38 -20.88 -2.36 -5.14
N GLY A 39 -20.75 -1.22 -5.83
CA GLY A 39 -21.87 -0.34 -6.15
C GLY A 39 -22.52 0.31 -4.94
N ARG A 40 -21.84 0.35 -3.78
CA ARG A 40 -22.40 0.86 -2.52
C ARG A 40 -22.15 2.35 -2.36
N THR A 41 -23.12 3.04 -1.78
CA THR A 41 -22.99 4.47 -1.47
C THR A 41 -22.15 4.69 -0.21
N LEU A 42 -21.64 5.92 -0.02
CA LEU A 42 -20.99 6.30 1.24
C LEU A 42 -21.91 6.12 2.45
N ARG A 43 -23.22 6.37 2.30
CA ARG A 43 -24.22 6.19 3.36
C ARG A 43 -24.29 4.72 3.79
N ASP A 44 -24.41 3.80 2.85
CA ASP A 44 -24.55 2.36 3.14
C ASP A 44 -23.36 1.80 3.94
N VAL A 45 -22.15 2.27 3.65
CA VAL A 45 -20.94 1.81 4.33
C VAL A 45 -20.75 2.53 5.66
N ALA A 46 -21.00 3.84 5.72
CA ALA A 46 -20.87 4.62 6.94
C ALA A 46 -21.83 4.11 8.03
N GLU A 47 -23.07 3.80 7.66
CA GLU A 47 -24.07 3.24 8.57
C GLU A 47 -23.63 1.87 9.11
N ALA A 48 -23.23 0.94 8.23
CA ALA A 48 -22.74 -0.37 8.63
C ALA A 48 -21.47 -0.31 9.49
N ALA A 49 -20.59 0.66 9.25
CA ALA A 49 -19.38 0.89 10.04
C ALA A 49 -19.61 1.71 11.32
N ARG A 50 -20.85 2.21 11.54
CA ARG A 50 -21.22 3.12 12.64
C ARG A 50 -20.34 4.38 12.72
N VAL A 51 -20.10 5.00 11.56
CA VAL A 51 -19.41 6.29 11.43
C VAL A 51 -20.28 7.28 10.65
N SER A 52 -19.94 8.56 10.70
CA SER A 52 -20.67 9.55 9.91
C SER A 52 -20.25 9.53 8.44
N VAL A 53 -21.20 9.82 7.54
CA VAL A 53 -20.94 9.95 6.10
C VAL A 53 -19.84 10.99 5.78
N PRO A 54 -19.84 12.19 6.39
CA PRO A 54 -18.77 13.16 6.17
C PRO A 54 -17.41 12.60 6.58
N TYR A 55 -17.34 11.90 7.72
CA TYR A 55 -16.09 11.32 8.19
C TYR A 55 -15.57 10.21 7.25
N LEU A 56 -16.42 9.27 6.82
CA LEU A 56 -16.00 8.26 5.85
C LEU A 56 -15.53 8.90 4.52
N SER A 57 -16.17 9.98 4.08
CA SER A 57 -15.73 10.73 2.91
C SER A 57 -14.33 11.35 3.12
N GLU A 58 -14.05 11.94 4.29
CA GLU A 58 -12.72 12.42 4.67
C GLU A 58 -11.66 11.31 4.64
N VAL A 59 -12.00 10.13 5.15
CA VAL A 59 -11.11 8.95 5.14
C VAL A 59 -10.84 8.48 3.70
N GLU A 60 -11.87 8.27 2.87
CA GLU A 60 -11.72 7.80 1.49
C GLU A 60 -10.88 8.74 0.61
N ARG A 61 -10.88 10.04 0.94
CA ARG A 61 -10.08 11.07 0.23
C ARG A 61 -8.70 11.28 0.85
N GLY A 62 -8.32 10.51 1.88
CA GLY A 62 -7.03 10.62 2.55
C GLY A 62 -6.83 11.91 3.34
N ARG A 63 -7.91 12.56 3.78
CA ARG A 63 -7.86 13.80 4.56
C ARG A 63 -7.83 13.56 6.07
N LYS A 64 -8.19 12.36 6.52
CA LYS A 64 -8.14 11.96 7.94
C LYS A 64 -7.38 10.66 8.13
N GLU A 65 -6.59 10.63 9.20
CA GLU A 65 -6.06 9.40 9.77
C GLU A 65 -7.20 8.70 10.53
N ALA A 66 -7.64 7.55 10.04
CA ALA A 66 -8.62 6.73 10.73
C ALA A 66 -7.92 5.91 11.82
N SER A 67 -8.55 5.78 12.99
CA SER A 67 -8.04 4.86 14.01
C SER A 67 -8.08 3.42 13.51
N SER A 68 -7.29 2.53 14.11
CA SER A 68 -7.28 1.11 13.78
C SER A 68 -8.65 0.46 13.96
N GLU A 69 -9.42 0.89 14.98
CA GLU A 69 -10.77 0.41 15.26
C GLU A 69 -11.75 0.83 14.16
N VAL A 70 -11.67 2.08 13.70
CA VAL A 70 -12.48 2.60 12.59
C VAL A 70 -12.13 1.87 11.29
N LEU A 71 -10.85 1.71 10.98
CA LEU A 71 -10.41 0.97 9.79
C LEU A 71 -10.95 -0.47 9.82
N GLY A 72 -10.87 -1.13 10.97
CA GLY A 72 -11.44 -2.45 11.17
C GLY A 72 -12.96 -2.48 10.96
N ALA A 73 -13.69 -1.46 11.44
CA ALA A 73 -15.14 -1.35 11.24
C ALA A 73 -15.51 -1.15 9.76
N VAL A 74 -14.81 -0.27 9.05
CA VAL A 74 -15.04 -0.02 7.62
C VAL A 74 -14.67 -1.25 6.78
N CYS A 75 -13.56 -1.94 7.08
CA CYS A 75 -13.21 -3.20 6.42
C CYS A 75 -14.31 -4.24 6.57
N ARG A 76 -14.79 -4.49 7.79
CA ARG A 76 -15.90 -5.41 8.04
C ARG A 76 -17.18 -4.99 7.31
N ALA A 77 -17.50 -3.70 7.31
CA ALA A 77 -18.64 -3.17 6.59
C ALA A 77 -18.55 -3.43 5.08
N LEU A 78 -17.34 -3.47 4.52
CA LEU A 78 -17.06 -3.80 3.12
C LEU A 78 -16.84 -5.31 2.87
N GLY A 79 -16.99 -6.18 3.88
CA GLY A 79 -16.71 -7.61 3.73
C GLY A 79 -15.22 -7.94 3.53
N LEU A 80 -14.33 -7.05 3.95
CA LEU A 80 -12.88 -7.19 3.85
C LEU A 80 -12.29 -7.56 5.21
N ARG A 81 -11.17 -8.31 5.19
CA ARG A 81 -10.29 -8.41 6.34
C ARG A 81 -9.21 -7.33 6.24
N LEU A 82 -8.63 -6.98 7.39
CA LEU A 82 -7.54 -5.99 7.43
C LEU A 82 -6.33 -6.42 6.58
N VAL A 83 -6.02 -7.73 6.55
CA VAL A 83 -4.94 -8.27 5.71
C VAL A 83 -5.18 -8.03 4.22
N ASP A 84 -6.44 -8.05 3.77
CA ASP A 84 -6.78 -7.82 2.36
C ASP A 84 -6.57 -6.33 2.01
N LEU A 85 -6.95 -5.41 2.92
CA LEU A 85 -6.69 -3.98 2.77
C LEU A 85 -5.19 -3.67 2.69
N VAL A 86 -4.40 -4.25 3.60
CA VAL A 86 -2.94 -4.05 3.63
C VAL A 86 -2.27 -4.67 2.40
N GLY A 87 -2.69 -5.86 1.98
CA GLY A 87 -2.20 -6.51 0.76
C GLY A 87 -2.47 -5.67 -0.49
N ASP A 88 -3.67 -5.09 -0.59
CA ASP A 88 -4.03 -4.19 -1.68
C ASP A 88 -3.21 -2.89 -1.67
N ALA A 89 -2.98 -2.30 -0.49
CA ALA A 89 -2.13 -1.12 -0.33
C ALA A 89 -0.69 -1.43 -0.76
N HIS A 90 -0.12 -2.55 -0.31
CA HIS A 90 1.18 -3.04 -0.73
C HIS A 90 1.25 -3.22 -2.25
N ALA A 91 0.24 -3.86 -2.85
CA ALA A 91 0.20 -4.10 -4.28
C ALA A 91 0.10 -2.80 -5.11
N VAL A 92 -0.47 -1.72 -4.57
CA VAL A 92 -0.45 -0.40 -5.21
C VAL A 92 0.94 0.22 -5.15
N LEU A 93 1.60 0.20 -3.98
CA LEU A 93 2.97 0.74 -3.82
C LEU A 93 3.98 -0.02 -4.68
N ALA A 94 3.94 -1.35 -4.64
CA ALA A 94 4.80 -2.19 -5.45
C ALA A 94 4.68 -1.88 -6.94
N ARG A 95 3.45 -1.67 -7.45
CA ARG A 95 3.23 -1.28 -8.85
C ARG A 95 3.81 0.10 -9.17
N ALA A 96 3.72 1.06 -8.24
CA ALA A 96 4.34 2.37 -8.42
C ALA A 96 5.87 2.29 -8.51
N GLU A 97 6.47 1.26 -7.90
CA GLU A 97 7.90 0.93 -8.00
C GLU A 97 8.24 0.03 -9.22
N GLY A 98 7.30 -0.25 -10.12
CA GLY A 98 7.51 -1.14 -11.26
C GLY A 98 7.59 -2.63 -10.88
N ARG A 99 7.08 -3.01 -9.70
CA ARG A 99 7.07 -4.38 -9.19
C ARG A 99 5.70 -5.02 -9.35
N VAL A 100 5.68 -6.33 -9.55
CA VAL A 100 4.45 -7.14 -9.62
C VAL A 100 4.29 -7.92 -8.32
N VAL A 101 3.11 -7.83 -7.72
CA VAL A 101 2.71 -8.62 -6.54
C VAL A 101 1.74 -9.69 -6.98
N VAL A 102 2.08 -10.95 -6.68
CA VAL A 102 1.24 -12.12 -6.95
C VAL A 102 0.80 -12.71 -5.61
N ASP A 103 -0.51 -12.76 -5.38
CA ASP A 103 -1.06 -13.41 -4.19
C ASP A 103 -1.22 -14.91 -4.42
N LEU A 104 -0.34 -15.69 -3.81
CA LEU A 104 -0.34 -17.16 -3.88
C LEU A 104 -1.30 -17.81 -2.88
N ALA A 105 -1.89 -17.03 -1.97
CA ALA A 105 -2.77 -17.53 -0.90
C ALA A 105 -4.24 -17.65 -1.32
N THR A 106 -4.61 -17.13 -2.50
CA THR A 106 -5.98 -17.21 -3.05
C THR A 106 -6.26 -18.50 -3.83
N ALA A 107 -5.27 -19.38 -4.01
CA ALA A 107 -5.53 -20.73 -4.47
C ALA A 107 -6.48 -21.43 -3.48
N PRO A 108 -7.51 -22.18 -3.95
CA PRO A 108 -8.41 -22.88 -3.04
C PRO A 108 -7.60 -23.84 -2.19
N VAL A 109 -7.40 -23.49 -0.93
CA VAL A 109 -6.75 -24.37 0.04
C VAL A 109 -7.73 -25.49 0.32
N ALA A 110 -7.59 -26.59 -0.40
CA ALA A 110 -8.21 -27.85 0.00
C ALA A 110 -7.61 -28.24 1.35
N GLY A 111 -8.35 -28.00 2.44
CA GLY A 111 -8.06 -28.54 3.76
C GLY A 111 -7.60 -27.50 4.78
N ASN A 112 -8.27 -27.54 5.93
CA ASN A 112 -7.89 -26.87 7.18
C ASN A 112 -6.60 -27.49 7.74
N ALA A 113 -5.47 -27.30 7.06
CA ALA A 113 -4.16 -27.62 7.60
C ALA A 113 -3.73 -26.50 8.58
N PRO A 114 -3.17 -26.83 9.76
CA PRO A 114 -2.64 -25.84 10.67
C PRO A 114 -1.59 -25.01 9.94
N ARG A 115 -1.80 -23.70 9.86
CA ARG A 115 -0.82 -22.78 9.28
C ARG A 115 0.45 -22.88 10.10
N SER A 116 1.54 -23.37 9.50
CA SER A 116 2.86 -23.29 10.12
C SER A 116 3.17 -21.82 10.46
N PRO A 117 3.77 -21.54 11.63
CA PRO A 117 4.13 -20.18 12.00
C PRO A 117 5.03 -19.60 10.92
N VAL A 118 4.64 -18.43 10.40
CA VAL A 118 5.48 -17.65 9.49
C VAL A 118 6.76 -17.31 10.25
N THR A 119 7.88 -17.86 9.81
CA THR A 119 9.20 -17.43 10.27
C THR A 119 9.40 -15.98 9.79
N PRO A 120 9.70 -15.02 10.68
CA PRO A 120 9.91 -13.65 10.26
C PRO A 120 11.10 -13.56 9.28
N LEU A 121 10.92 -12.78 8.22
CA LEU A 121 11.95 -12.48 7.24
C LEU A 121 13.13 -11.78 7.95
N PRO A 122 14.40 -12.20 7.74
CA PRO A 122 15.53 -11.48 8.29
C PRO A 122 15.50 -10.04 7.77
N THR A 123 15.38 -9.08 8.68
CA THR A 123 15.52 -7.67 8.35
C THR A 123 16.97 -7.44 7.95
N ARG A 124 17.20 -6.98 6.72
CA ARG A 124 18.53 -6.50 6.35
C ARG A 124 18.88 -5.35 7.30
N PRO A 125 20.06 -5.37 7.96
CA PRO A 125 20.48 -4.22 8.73
C PRO A 125 20.56 -3.02 7.79
N ALA A 126 19.98 -1.90 8.20
CA ALA A 126 20.16 -0.63 7.52
C ALA A 126 21.68 -0.40 7.37
N SER A 127 22.14 -0.23 6.13
CA SER A 127 23.53 0.06 5.83
C SER A 127 23.95 1.32 6.59
N ARG A 128 24.57 1.12 7.76
CA ARG A 128 25.41 2.13 8.39
C ARG A 128 26.64 2.23 7.51
N THR A 129 26.58 3.14 6.53
CA THR A 129 27.80 3.67 5.93
C THR A 129 28.53 4.43 7.03
N ALA A 130 29.35 3.70 7.78
CA ALA A 130 30.46 4.25 8.51
C ALA A 130 31.42 4.83 7.47
N LEU A 131 31.33 6.14 7.22
CA LEU A 131 32.48 6.87 6.70
C LEU A 131 33.32 7.28 7.92
N LEU A 132 34.29 6.44 8.21
CA LEU A 132 35.45 6.77 9.05
C LEU A 132 36.67 6.68 8.11
N LEU A 133 37.58 7.64 8.28
CA LEU A 133 38.90 7.83 7.66
C LEU A 133 38.99 8.75 6.42
N ALA A 134 39.36 10.00 6.69
CA ALA A 134 40.66 10.56 6.28
C ALA A 134 41.18 11.35 7.49
N ALA A 135 42.19 10.82 8.19
CA ALA A 135 43.62 11.12 7.99
C ALA A 135 44.00 12.49 8.57
#